data_AF-A0A6H1JTV8-F1
#
_entry.id   AF-A0A6H1JTV8-F1
#
_cell.length_a   1.000
_cell.length_b   1.000
_cell.length_c   1.000
_cell.angle_alpha   90.00
_cell.angle_beta   90.00
_cell.angle_gamma   90.00
#
_symmetry.space_group_name_H-M   'P 1'
#
loop_
_entity.id
_entity.type
_entity.pdbx_description
1 polymer ?
#
loop_
_entity_poly.entity_id
_entity_poly.type
_entity_poly.pdbx_seq_one_letter_code
_entity_poly.pdbx_strand_id
1 'polypeptide(L)'
;MLTIGQLAATAGVTVRAVRHYHHVGLLPEPERDRSGYRRYSAQAAVDLIRIRTLAEAGVPLARIDALLHARPAEFAAAVDDIDAELQRKIDQLTEHRRRITALAGGEELVLPAGVVANLNRMRGLGVSERTVRLERDVWILMQALDPESMPQAIKDKAASFDDPETTRLYLACDQSIDWDPHDPRVDQLIDELDNWEIDHARDSSEQGNTALAFSRVIEASPAWQRILGVLSQRAKQRRTTGQVGAEP
;
A
#
# COMPACT_ATOMS: atom_id res chain seq x y z
N MET A 1 6.71 21.91 -53.56
CA MET A 1 7.13 20.54 -53.21
C MET A 1 8.15 20.62 -52.08
N LEU A 2 7.98 19.85 -51.02
CA LEU A 2 8.79 19.86 -49.79
C LEU A 2 9.75 18.67 -49.75
N THR A 3 10.91 18.82 -49.12
CA THR A 3 11.73 17.66 -48.68
C THR A 3 11.12 17.02 -47.44
N ILE A 4 11.55 15.81 -47.07
CA ILE A 4 11.07 15.13 -45.85
C ILE A 4 11.32 15.97 -44.58
N GLY A 5 12.44 16.70 -44.52
CA GLY A 5 12.77 17.57 -43.39
C GLY A 5 11.84 18.80 -43.32
N GLN A 6 11.56 19.41 -44.47
CA GLN A 6 10.61 20.52 -44.55
C GLN A 6 9.18 20.06 -44.23
N LEU A 7 8.76 18.91 -44.76
CA LEU A 7 7.46 18.32 -44.45
C LEU A 7 7.29 18.07 -42.94
N ALA A 8 8.30 17.45 -42.32
CA ALA A 8 8.30 17.19 -40.88
C ALA A 8 8.20 18.49 -40.07
N ALA A 9 8.99 19.51 -40.43
CA ALA A 9 8.95 20.82 -39.79
C ALA A 9 7.58 21.50 -39.96
N THR A 10 7.00 21.47 -41.17
CA THR A 10 5.67 22.06 -41.45
C THR A 10 4.57 21.40 -40.63
N ALA A 11 4.62 20.08 -40.45
CA ALA A 11 3.64 19.36 -39.65
C ALA A 11 3.96 19.35 -38.14
N GLY A 12 5.11 19.91 -37.74
CA GLY A 12 5.58 19.89 -36.35
C GLY A 12 5.88 18.50 -35.81
N VAL A 13 6.32 17.58 -36.67
CA VAL A 13 6.73 16.22 -36.29
C VAL A 13 8.21 15.99 -36.59
N THR A 14 8.76 14.90 -36.10
CA THR A 14 10.14 14.50 -36.44
C THR A 14 10.19 13.79 -37.79
N VAL A 15 11.33 13.85 -38.48
CA VAL A 15 11.56 13.04 -39.71
C VAL A 15 11.39 11.54 -39.42
N ARG A 16 11.71 11.10 -38.20
CA ARG A 16 11.47 9.72 -37.75
C ARG A 16 9.98 9.38 -37.73
N ALA A 17 9.12 10.29 -37.27
CA ALA A 17 7.66 10.09 -37.30
C ALA A 17 7.14 9.98 -38.73
N VAL A 18 7.61 10.83 -39.66
CA VAL A 18 7.24 10.73 -41.09
C VAL A 18 7.61 9.37 -41.66
N ARG A 19 8.84 8.87 -41.39
CA ARG A 19 9.26 7.53 -41.82
C ARG A 19 8.43 6.42 -41.18
N HIS A 20 8.05 6.58 -39.92
CA HIS A 20 7.16 5.64 -39.24
C HIS A 20 5.80 5.57 -39.94
N TYR A 21 5.18 6.72 -40.25
CA TYR A 21 3.90 6.76 -40.96
C TYR A 21 3.97 6.20 -42.38
N HIS A 22 5.09 6.36 -43.08
CA HIS A 22 5.34 5.63 -44.32
C HIS A 22 5.37 4.12 -44.10
N HIS A 23 6.09 3.66 -43.08
CA HIS A 23 6.24 2.23 -42.79
C HIS A 23 4.91 1.56 -42.42
N VAL A 24 4.06 2.24 -41.62
CA VAL A 24 2.74 1.73 -41.25
C VAL A 24 1.67 2.01 -42.31
N GLY A 25 2.03 2.59 -43.46
CA GLY A 25 1.13 2.84 -44.59
C GLY A 25 0.18 4.02 -44.44
N LEU A 26 0.30 4.82 -43.38
CA LEU A 26 -0.57 5.98 -43.12
C LEU A 26 -0.27 7.20 -44.00
N LEU A 27 0.95 7.32 -44.50
CA LEU A 27 1.33 8.37 -45.42
C LEU A 27 1.97 7.71 -46.65
N PRO A 28 1.49 7.94 -47.88
CA PRO A 28 2.10 7.37 -49.07
C PRO A 28 3.51 7.92 -49.27
N GLU A 29 4.45 7.04 -49.59
CA GLU A 29 5.82 7.45 -49.87
C GLU A 29 5.95 7.83 -51.36
N PRO A 30 6.29 9.10 -51.69
CA PRO A 30 6.39 9.53 -53.08
C PRO A 30 7.59 8.91 -53.77
N GLU A 31 7.51 8.78 -55.10
CA GLU A 31 8.64 8.40 -55.93
C GLU A 31 9.79 9.41 -55.82
N ARG A 32 11.00 8.94 -56.13
CA ARG A 32 12.17 9.82 -56.20
C ARG A 32 12.10 10.63 -57.48
N ASP A 33 12.32 11.93 -57.37
CA ASP A 33 12.43 12.82 -58.53
C ASP A 33 13.70 12.52 -59.35
N ARG A 34 13.87 13.20 -60.50
CA ARG A 34 15.06 13.06 -61.37
C ARG A 34 16.39 13.37 -60.65
N SER A 35 16.36 14.06 -59.52
CA SER A 35 17.53 14.35 -58.68
C SER A 35 17.76 13.33 -57.56
N GLY A 36 16.94 12.28 -57.47
CA GLY A 36 17.03 11.21 -56.48
C GLY A 36 16.35 11.54 -55.14
N TYR A 37 15.69 12.69 -55.01
CA TYR A 37 15.06 13.14 -53.77
C TYR A 37 13.56 12.87 -53.77
N ARG A 38 13.02 12.53 -52.59
CA ARG A 38 11.56 12.47 -52.37
C ARG A 38 10.99 13.88 -52.21
N ARG A 39 9.90 14.15 -52.93
CA ARG A 39 9.23 15.44 -52.96
C ARG A 39 7.78 15.28 -52.54
N TYR A 40 7.38 16.04 -51.52
CA TYR A 40 6.05 15.99 -50.94
C TYR A 40 5.22 17.19 -51.38
N SER A 41 3.95 16.95 -51.70
CA SER A 41 3.00 18.00 -52.05
C SER A 41 2.54 18.77 -50.81
N ALA A 42 1.86 19.90 -51.02
CA ALA A 42 1.16 20.58 -49.93
C ALA A 42 0.06 19.67 -49.33
N GLN A 43 -0.58 18.82 -50.15
CA GLN A 43 -1.56 17.86 -49.68
C GLN A 43 -0.96 16.86 -48.68
N ALA A 44 0.24 16.33 -48.97
CA ALA A 44 0.94 15.45 -48.04
C ALA A 44 1.26 16.13 -46.69
N ALA A 45 1.46 17.46 -46.67
CA ALA A 45 1.59 18.21 -45.42
C ALA A 45 0.27 18.32 -44.66
N VAL A 46 -0.85 18.58 -45.36
CA VAL A 46 -2.19 18.60 -44.76
C VAL A 46 -2.54 17.23 -44.17
N ASP A 47 -2.29 16.15 -44.92
CA ASP A 47 -2.57 14.78 -44.47
C ASP A 47 -1.72 14.43 -43.25
N LEU A 48 -0.43 14.78 -43.25
CA LEU A 48 0.45 14.58 -42.10
C LEU A 48 0.01 15.36 -40.86
N ILE A 49 -0.48 16.60 -41.02
CA ILE A 49 -1.05 17.38 -39.91
C ILE A 49 -2.30 16.68 -39.36
N ARG A 50 -3.20 16.18 -40.21
CA ARG A 50 -4.39 15.45 -39.77
C ARG A 50 -4.05 14.15 -39.05
N ILE A 51 -3.11 13.36 -39.58
CA ILE A 51 -2.60 12.14 -38.94
C ILE A 51 -2.09 12.46 -37.54
N ARG A 52 -1.26 13.51 -37.42
CA ARG A 52 -0.72 13.96 -36.14
C ARG A 52 -1.83 14.34 -35.16
N THR A 53 -2.78 15.18 -35.58
CA THR A 53 -3.88 15.64 -34.70
C THR A 53 -4.70 14.47 -34.15
N LEU A 54 -5.03 13.48 -35.00
CA LEU A 54 -5.76 12.29 -34.57
C LEU A 54 -4.93 11.44 -33.60
N ALA A 55 -3.65 11.23 -33.91
CA ALA A 55 -2.75 10.48 -33.04
C ALA A 55 -2.56 11.15 -31.66
N GLU A 56 -2.43 12.48 -31.62
CA GLU A 56 -2.34 13.25 -30.38
C GLU A 56 -3.64 13.21 -29.56
N ALA A 57 -4.80 13.10 -30.23
CA ALA A 57 -6.09 12.89 -29.57
C ALA A 57 -6.28 11.46 -29.03
N GLY A 58 -5.31 10.57 -29.19
CA GLY A 58 -5.36 9.20 -28.68
C GLY A 58 -6.05 8.20 -29.64
N VAL A 59 -6.32 8.61 -30.89
CA VAL A 59 -6.86 7.69 -31.91
C VAL A 59 -5.81 6.63 -32.25
N PRO A 60 -6.16 5.33 -32.21
CA PRO A 60 -5.24 4.28 -32.62
C PRO A 60 -4.79 4.45 -34.07
N LEU A 61 -3.49 4.35 -34.34
CA LEU A 61 -2.92 4.52 -35.69
C LEU A 61 -3.61 3.65 -36.75
N ALA A 62 -4.03 2.43 -36.38
CA ALA A 62 -4.74 1.51 -37.26
C ALA A 62 -6.13 2.01 -37.73
N ARG A 63 -6.75 2.97 -37.02
CA ARG A 63 -8.04 3.57 -37.40
C ARG A 63 -7.90 4.92 -38.11
N ILE A 64 -6.72 5.52 -38.09
CA ILE A 64 -6.49 6.86 -38.65
C ILE A 64 -6.76 6.88 -40.16
N ASP A 65 -6.30 5.88 -40.91
CA ASP A 65 -6.51 5.83 -42.37
C ASP A 65 -8.00 5.87 -42.74
N ALA A 66 -8.81 5.07 -42.05
CA ALA A 66 -10.26 5.04 -42.25
C ALA A 66 -10.90 6.40 -41.93
N LEU A 67 -10.43 7.09 -40.89
CA LEU A 67 -10.93 8.41 -40.49
C LEU A 67 -10.54 9.53 -41.47
N LEU A 68 -9.35 9.47 -42.07
CA LEU A 68 -8.91 10.47 -43.04
C LEU A 68 -9.76 10.48 -44.31
N HIS A 69 -10.30 9.31 -44.69
CA HIS A 69 -11.10 9.11 -45.89
C HIS A 69 -12.60 8.99 -45.60
N ALA A 70 -13.02 9.12 -44.34
CA ALA A 70 -14.42 9.02 -43.93
C ALA A 70 -15.23 10.24 -44.36
N ARG A 71 -16.50 10.03 -44.69
CA ARG A 71 -17.47 11.12 -44.86
C ARG A 71 -17.78 11.77 -43.50
N PRO A 72 -18.27 13.02 -43.46
CA PRO A 72 -18.49 13.73 -42.19
C PRO A 72 -19.31 12.95 -41.14
N ALA A 73 -20.36 12.24 -41.57
CA ALA A 73 -21.18 11.42 -40.68
C ALA A 73 -20.45 10.18 -40.16
N GLU A 74 -19.65 9.52 -41.00
CA GLU A 74 -18.84 8.35 -40.62
C GLU A 74 -17.71 8.74 -39.68
N PHE A 75 -17.11 9.92 -39.91
CA PHE A 75 -16.09 10.49 -39.03
C PHE A 75 -16.66 10.78 -37.64
N ALA A 76 -17.82 11.44 -37.57
CA ALA A 76 -18.47 11.75 -36.29
C ALA A 76 -18.78 10.47 -35.49
N ALA A 77 -19.41 9.47 -36.13
CA ALA A 77 -19.71 8.19 -35.48
C ALA A 77 -18.43 7.46 -35.00
N ALA A 78 -17.37 7.46 -35.80
CA ALA A 78 -16.11 6.83 -35.41
C ALA A 78 -15.39 7.57 -34.27
N VAL A 79 -15.54 8.89 -34.16
CA VAL A 79 -15.06 9.67 -33.01
C VAL A 79 -15.86 9.31 -31.75
N ASP A 80 -17.18 9.22 -31.83
CA ASP A 80 -18.04 8.82 -30.70
C ASP A 80 -17.68 7.40 -30.20
N ASP A 81 -17.42 6.47 -31.12
CA ASP A 81 -16.97 5.12 -30.79
C ASP A 81 -15.63 5.11 -30.03
N ILE A 82 -14.68 5.96 -30.45
CA ILE A 82 -13.36 6.07 -29.82
C ILE A 82 -13.49 6.69 -28.43
N ASP A 83 -14.31 7.73 -28.29
CA ASP A 83 -14.58 8.37 -26.99
C ASP A 83 -15.20 7.36 -26.01
N ALA A 84 -16.19 6.59 -26.45
CA ALA A 84 -16.79 5.53 -25.64
C ALA A 84 -15.80 4.40 -25.26
N GLU A 85 -14.83 4.09 -26.13
CA GLU A 85 -13.74 3.15 -25.80
C GLU A 85 -12.78 3.74 -24.75
N LEU A 86 -12.42 5.02 -24.89
CA LEU A 86 -11.57 5.73 -23.94
C LEU A 86 -12.26 5.84 -22.58
N GLN A 87 -13.55 6.16 -22.53
CA GLN A 87 -14.31 6.22 -21.29
C GLN A 87 -14.33 4.85 -20.58
N ARG A 88 -14.57 3.76 -21.31
CA ARG A 88 -14.48 2.40 -20.73
C ARG A 88 -13.09 2.10 -20.16
N LYS A 89 -12.01 2.54 -20.83
CA LYS A 89 -10.64 2.40 -20.29
C LYS A 89 -10.43 3.24 -19.04
N ILE A 90 -10.95 4.47 -19.00
CA ILE A 90 -10.90 5.33 -17.82
C ILE A 90 -11.61 4.67 -16.65
N ASP A 91 -12.81 4.11 -16.88
CA ASP A 91 -13.58 3.43 -15.84
C ASP A 91 -12.82 2.21 -15.29
N GLN A 92 -12.25 1.39 -16.18
CA GLN A 92 -11.43 0.24 -15.81
C GLN A 92 -10.18 0.64 -15.02
N LEU A 93 -9.46 1.68 -15.47
CA LEU A 93 -8.27 2.18 -14.79
C LEU A 93 -8.62 2.80 -13.43
N THR A 94 -9.76 3.46 -13.33
CA THR A 94 -10.26 4.02 -12.07
C THR A 94 -10.62 2.92 -11.09
N GLU A 95 -11.26 1.84 -11.54
CA GLU A 95 -11.54 0.68 -10.70
C GLU A 95 -10.26 -0.05 -10.27
N HIS A 96 -9.29 -0.21 -11.16
CA HIS A 96 -7.97 -0.76 -10.79
C HIS A 96 -7.28 0.11 -9.75
N ARG A 97 -7.31 1.45 -9.90
CA ARG A 97 -6.80 2.36 -8.87
C ARG A 97 -7.54 2.20 -7.56
N ARG A 98 -8.87 2.09 -7.56
CA ARG A 98 -9.67 1.86 -6.35
C ARG A 98 -9.25 0.57 -5.64
N ARG A 99 -9.07 -0.52 -6.40
CA ARG A 99 -8.58 -1.80 -5.87
C ARG A 99 -7.17 -1.69 -5.30
N ILE A 100 -6.26 -1.00 -5.97
CA ILE A 100 -4.90 -0.77 -5.46
C ILE A 100 -4.92 0.10 -4.19
N THR A 101 -5.76 1.13 -4.12
CA THR A 101 -5.92 1.93 -2.89
C THR A 101 -6.52 1.09 -1.76
N ALA A 102 -7.47 0.20 -2.05
CA ALA A 102 -7.99 -0.77 -1.07
C ALA A 102 -6.88 -1.75 -0.62
N LEU A 103 -5.98 -2.16 -1.51
CA LEU A 103 -4.78 -2.92 -1.15
C LEU A 103 -3.77 -2.12 -0.33
N ALA A 104 -3.67 -0.80 -0.54
CA ALA A 104 -2.87 0.09 0.32
C ALA A 104 -3.50 0.26 1.72
N GLY A 105 -4.81 0.02 1.84
CA GLY A 105 -5.50 -0.24 3.11
C GLY A 105 -5.11 -1.57 3.78
N GLY A 106 -4.38 -2.45 3.07
CA GLY A 106 -3.51 -3.56 3.52
C GLY A 106 -4.05 -4.55 4.56
N GLU A 107 -4.46 -4.03 5.70
CA GLU A 107 -5.00 -4.73 6.86
C GLU A 107 -6.37 -5.33 6.54
N GLU A 108 -7.25 -4.63 5.83
CA GLU A 108 -8.62 -5.08 5.50
C GLU A 108 -8.69 -6.29 4.56
N LEU A 109 -7.62 -6.56 3.80
CA LEU A 109 -7.60 -7.66 2.83
C LEU A 109 -7.22 -9.00 3.45
N VAL A 110 -6.51 -8.96 4.57
CA VAL A 110 -5.99 -10.15 5.25
C VAL A 110 -6.73 -10.35 6.57
N LEU A 111 -6.99 -9.27 7.32
CA LEU A 111 -7.46 -9.30 8.69
C LEU A 111 -8.97 -9.06 8.81
N PRO A 112 -9.66 -9.70 9.76
CA PRO A 112 -11.05 -9.39 10.09
C PRO A 112 -11.24 -7.92 10.46
N ALA A 113 -12.43 -7.36 10.16
CA ALA A 113 -12.77 -5.97 10.46
C ALA A 113 -12.56 -5.57 11.94
N GLY A 114 -12.77 -6.50 12.88
CA GLY A 114 -12.52 -6.27 14.30
C GLY A 114 -11.04 -6.02 14.64
N VAL A 115 -10.12 -6.68 13.91
CA VAL A 115 -8.67 -6.42 14.06
C VAL A 115 -8.32 -5.03 13.54
N VAL A 116 -8.83 -4.67 12.35
CA VAL A 116 -8.60 -3.35 11.75
C VAL A 116 -9.11 -2.23 12.66
N ALA A 117 -10.30 -2.43 13.27
CA ALA A 117 -10.84 -1.50 14.26
C ALA A 117 -9.91 -1.34 15.48
N ASN A 118 -9.35 -2.44 16.00
CA ASN A 118 -8.40 -2.40 17.11
C ASN A 118 -7.09 -1.68 16.73
N LEU A 119 -6.54 -1.95 15.53
CA LEU A 119 -5.32 -1.26 15.05
C LEU A 119 -5.55 0.25 14.88
N ASN A 120 -6.71 0.65 14.36
CA ASN A 120 -7.10 2.06 14.27
C ASN A 120 -7.30 2.70 15.64
N ARG A 121 -7.88 1.97 16.61
CA ARG A 121 -7.98 2.42 18.00
C ARG A 121 -6.60 2.66 18.60
N MET A 122 -5.64 1.76 18.39
CA MET A 122 -4.26 1.93 18.86
C MET A 122 -3.60 3.19 18.29
N ARG A 123 -3.78 3.45 16.98
CA ARG A 123 -3.32 4.71 16.36
C ARG A 123 -3.96 5.93 17.01
N GLY A 124 -5.27 5.88 17.26
CA GLY A 124 -6.01 6.96 17.94
C GLY A 124 -5.57 7.21 19.39
N LEU A 125 -5.07 6.18 20.07
CA LEU A 125 -4.51 6.27 21.41
C LEU A 125 -3.05 6.76 21.44
N GLY A 126 -2.42 6.95 20.28
CA GLY A 126 -1.05 7.43 20.17
C GLY A 126 0.04 6.36 20.24
N VAL A 127 -0.32 5.08 20.05
CA VAL A 127 0.65 3.99 19.92
C VAL A 127 1.50 4.20 18.66
N SER A 128 2.81 3.98 18.75
CA SER A 128 3.71 4.15 17.62
C SER A 128 3.35 3.26 16.42
N GLU A 129 3.57 3.76 15.21
CA GLU A 129 3.40 2.99 13.96
C GLU A 129 4.32 1.76 13.90
N ARG A 130 5.43 1.75 14.66
CA ARG A 130 6.24 0.54 14.83
C ARG A 130 5.42 -0.54 15.51
N THR A 131 4.86 -0.25 16.67
CA THR A 131 4.10 -1.23 17.46
C THR A 131 2.80 -1.65 16.78
N VAL A 132 2.11 -0.73 16.09
CA VAL A 132 0.92 -1.07 15.28
C VAL A 132 1.27 -2.07 14.17
N ARG A 133 2.41 -1.91 13.48
CA ARG A 133 2.85 -2.89 12.46
C ARG A 133 3.15 -4.27 13.05
N LEU A 134 3.74 -4.33 14.23
CA LEU A 134 4.06 -5.59 14.90
C LEU A 134 2.79 -6.31 15.35
N GLU A 135 1.86 -5.57 15.96
CA GLU A 135 0.56 -6.09 16.35
C GLU A 135 -0.18 -6.65 15.13
N ARG A 136 -0.19 -5.91 14.02
CA ARG A 136 -0.75 -6.39 12.74
C ARG A 136 -0.14 -7.72 12.31
N ASP A 137 1.18 -7.86 12.34
CA ASP A 137 1.86 -9.08 11.92
C ASP A 137 1.54 -10.26 12.85
N VAL A 138 1.36 -10.01 14.15
CA VAL A 138 0.85 -11.02 15.11
C VAL A 138 -0.56 -11.47 14.74
N TRP A 139 -1.46 -10.56 14.39
CA TRP A 139 -2.81 -10.92 13.96
C TRP A 139 -2.83 -11.73 12.66
N ILE A 140 -1.95 -11.42 11.71
CA ILE A 140 -1.82 -12.18 10.46
C ILE A 140 -1.37 -13.62 10.77
N LEU A 141 -0.38 -13.77 11.66
CA LEU A 141 0.08 -15.09 12.09
C LEU A 141 -1.00 -15.85 12.88
N MET A 142 -1.70 -15.17 13.79
CA MET A 142 -2.79 -15.77 14.57
C MET A 142 -3.90 -16.28 13.67
N GLN A 143 -4.31 -15.50 12.67
CA GLN A 143 -5.31 -15.92 11.70
C GLN A 143 -4.89 -17.16 10.90
N ALA A 144 -3.60 -17.30 10.61
CA ALA A 144 -3.06 -18.45 9.89
C ALA A 144 -2.91 -19.71 10.78
N LEU A 145 -2.61 -19.53 12.06
CA LEU A 145 -2.27 -20.61 12.99
C LEU A 145 -3.47 -21.09 13.82
N ASP A 146 -4.35 -20.19 14.22
CA ASP A 146 -5.51 -20.46 15.07
C ASP A 146 -6.67 -19.50 14.75
N PRO A 147 -7.37 -19.73 13.62
CA PRO A 147 -8.51 -18.89 13.23
C PRO A 147 -9.72 -19.03 14.15
N GLU A 148 -9.85 -20.12 14.92
CA GLU A 148 -11.00 -20.39 15.78
C GLU A 148 -11.00 -19.51 17.04
N SER A 149 -9.82 -19.27 17.62
CA SER A 149 -9.67 -18.38 18.79
C SER A 149 -9.75 -16.89 18.44
N MET A 150 -9.67 -16.55 17.15
CA MET A 150 -9.56 -15.17 16.68
C MET A 150 -10.73 -14.25 17.09
N PRO A 151 -12.02 -14.66 17.02
CA PRO A 151 -13.12 -13.81 17.47
C PRO A 151 -13.07 -13.45 18.96
N GLN A 152 -12.60 -14.37 19.81
CA GLN A 152 -12.46 -14.11 21.24
C GLN A 152 -11.27 -13.20 21.51
N ALA A 153 -10.12 -13.49 20.89
CA ALA A 153 -8.93 -12.65 21.00
C ALA A 153 -9.20 -11.19 20.57
N ILE A 154 -9.99 -10.97 19.51
CA ILE A 154 -10.38 -9.62 19.06
C ILE A 154 -11.16 -8.89 20.15
N LYS A 155 -12.10 -9.56 20.82
CA LYS A 155 -12.90 -9.00 21.90
C LYS A 155 -12.05 -8.70 23.13
N ASP A 156 -11.19 -9.62 23.53
CA ASP A 156 -10.32 -9.45 24.70
C ASP A 156 -9.36 -8.28 24.49
N LYS A 157 -8.79 -8.18 23.28
CA LYS A 157 -7.94 -7.04 22.91
C LYS A 157 -8.72 -5.73 22.94
N ALA A 158 -9.94 -5.71 22.38
CA ALA A 158 -10.77 -4.51 22.42
C ALA A 158 -11.09 -4.07 23.86
N ALA A 159 -11.44 -5.02 24.73
CA ALA A 159 -11.75 -4.79 26.14
C ALA A 159 -10.52 -4.29 26.93
N SER A 160 -9.31 -4.78 26.62
CA SER A 160 -8.08 -4.33 27.28
C SER A 160 -7.82 -2.82 27.13
N PHE A 161 -8.27 -2.23 26.02
CA PHE A 161 -8.16 -0.78 25.79
C PHE A 161 -9.32 0.04 26.37
N ASP A 162 -10.32 -0.60 26.98
CA ASP A 162 -11.38 0.09 27.74
C ASP A 162 -10.91 0.44 29.16
N ASP A 163 -9.94 -0.31 29.70
CA ASP A 163 -9.28 0.01 30.96
C ASP A 163 -8.22 1.12 30.77
N PRO A 164 -8.38 2.29 31.44
CA PRO A 164 -7.41 3.37 31.37
C PRO A 164 -6.02 2.97 31.88
N GLU A 165 -5.93 2.09 32.88
CA GLU A 165 -4.64 1.68 33.46
C GLU A 165 -3.85 0.80 32.49
N THR A 166 -4.50 -0.23 31.94
CA THR A 166 -3.93 -1.08 30.88
C THR A 166 -3.50 -0.27 29.66
N THR A 167 -4.30 0.72 29.23
CA THR A 167 -3.94 1.61 28.12
C THR A 167 -2.70 2.45 28.43
N ARG A 168 -2.61 3.01 29.64
CA ARG A 168 -1.45 3.80 30.09
C ARG A 168 -0.18 2.94 30.11
N LEU A 169 -0.26 1.73 30.64
CA LEU A 169 0.86 0.78 30.66
C LEU A 169 1.28 0.37 29.26
N TYR A 170 0.34 0.11 28.35
CA TYR A 170 0.64 -0.23 26.97
C TYR A 170 1.42 0.88 26.25
N LEU A 171 1.03 2.14 26.44
CA LEU A 171 1.76 3.30 25.89
C LEU A 171 3.14 3.48 26.54
N ALA A 172 3.25 3.27 27.86
CA ALA A 172 4.54 3.34 28.55
C ALA A 172 5.51 2.26 28.02
N CYS A 173 5.00 1.05 27.75
CA CYS A 173 5.73 -0.04 27.12
C CYS A 173 6.21 0.28 25.71
N ASP A 174 5.36 0.89 24.88
CA ASP A 174 5.72 1.33 23.52
C ASP A 174 6.84 2.38 23.53
N GLN A 175 6.76 3.34 24.46
CA GLN A 175 7.74 4.42 24.61
C GLN A 175 9.06 3.93 25.21
N SER A 176 9.03 2.93 26.09
CA SER A 176 10.22 2.46 26.81
C SER A 176 11.23 1.72 25.94
N ILE A 177 10.82 1.31 24.73
CA ILE A 177 11.70 0.63 23.77
C ILE A 177 12.96 1.45 23.46
N ASP A 178 12.82 2.78 23.40
CA ASP A 178 13.90 3.69 23.05
C ASP A 178 14.56 4.35 24.29
N TRP A 179 14.22 3.91 25.51
CA TRP A 179 14.81 4.41 26.75
C TRP A 179 16.20 3.84 27.02
N ASP A 180 17.00 4.57 27.80
CA ASP A 180 18.24 4.02 28.35
C ASP A 180 17.91 2.95 29.41
N PRO A 181 18.61 1.81 29.45
CA PRO A 181 18.35 0.75 30.43
C PRO A 181 18.45 1.21 31.87
N HIS A 182 19.25 2.24 32.18
CA HIS A 182 19.47 2.78 33.53
C HIS A 182 18.62 4.02 33.82
N ASP A 183 17.69 4.37 32.93
CA ASP A 183 16.75 5.46 33.17
C ASP A 183 15.84 5.11 34.38
N PRO A 184 15.66 6.02 35.35
CA PRO A 184 14.81 5.77 36.51
C PRO A 184 13.35 5.45 36.13
N ARG A 185 12.90 5.88 34.95
CA ARG A 185 11.57 5.53 34.42
C ARG A 185 11.43 4.04 34.10
N VAL A 186 12.53 3.35 33.78
CA VAL A 186 12.53 1.89 33.58
C VAL A 186 12.21 1.18 34.89
N ASP A 187 12.80 1.62 36.00
CA ASP A 187 12.54 1.02 37.32
C ASP A 187 11.08 1.21 37.75
N GLN A 188 10.52 2.41 37.55
CA GLN A 188 9.11 2.66 37.77
C GLN A 188 8.22 1.76 36.90
N LEU A 189 8.54 1.61 35.61
CA LEU A 189 7.76 0.75 34.71
C LEU A 189 7.82 -0.72 35.11
N ILE A 190 8.96 -1.20 35.62
CA ILE A 190 9.09 -2.57 36.15
C ILE A 190 8.11 -2.78 37.32
N ASP A 191 8.08 -1.84 38.27
CA ASP A 191 7.20 -1.95 39.44
C ASP A 191 5.71 -1.91 39.04
N GLU A 192 5.35 -1.03 38.11
CA GLU A 192 3.99 -0.92 37.62
C GLU A 192 3.55 -2.18 36.84
N LEU A 193 4.43 -2.76 36.01
CA LEU A 193 4.16 -4.01 35.28
C LEU A 193 4.06 -5.22 36.22
N ASP A 194 4.91 -5.29 37.25
CA ASP A 194 4.89 -6.38 38.23
C ASP A 194 3.60 -6.37 39.05
N ASN A 195 3.13 -5.19 39.47
CA ASN A 195 1.85 -5.03 40.17
C ASN A 195 0.67 -5.39 39.26
N TRP A 196 0.67 -4.87 38.02
CA TRP A 196 -0.37 -5.19 37.05
C TRP A 196 -0.43 -6.70 36.76
N GLU A 197 0.72 -7.37 36.61
CA GLU A 197 0.81 -8.83 36.44
C GLU A 197 0.21 -9.55 37.65
N ILE A 198 0.49 -9.12 38.87
CA ILE A 198 -0.06 -9.74 40.10
C ILE A 198 -1.58 -9.61 40.15
N ASP A 199 -2.11 -8.43 39.83
CA ASP A 199 -3.54 -8.16 39.90
C ASP A 199 -4.31 -8.90 38.79
N HIS A 200 -3.73 -8.99 37.59
CA HIS A 200 -4.36 -9.62 36.43
C HIS A 200 -4.07 -11.13 36.33
N ALA A 201 -3.04 -11.67 36.99
CA ALA A 201 -2.75 -13.10 37.02
C ALA A 201 -3.84 -13.97 37.69
N ARG A 202 -4.74 -13.35 38.47
CA ARG A 202 -5.89 -14.04 39.08
C ARG A 202 -7.04 -14.28 38.10
N ASP A 203 -7.12 -13.49 37.03
CA ASP A 203 -8.13 -13.60 35.95
C ASP A 203 -7.57 -14.23 34.67
N SER A 204 -6.26 -14.46 34.60
CA SER A 204 -5.52 -14.77 33.35
C SER A 204 -5.51 -16.24 32.93
N SER A 205 -6.60 -16.99 33.08
CA SER A 205 -6.66 -18.34 32.46
C SER A 205 -6.77 -18.29 30.94
N GLU A 206 -7.07 -17.13 30.33
CA GLU A 206 -7.32 -17.00 28.88
C GLU A 206 -6.39 -16.00 28.15
N GLN A 207 -5.56 -15.23 28.85
CA GLN A 207 -4.76 -14.13 28.25
C GLN A 207 -3.34 -14.54 27.84
N GLY A 208 -3.10 -15.83 27.60
CA GLY A 208 -1.80 -16.37 27.18
C GLY A 208 -1.24 -15.80 25.87
N ASN A 209 -2.00 -14.97 25.15
CA ASN A 209 -1.61 -14.37 23.87
C ASN A 209 -1.04 -12.95 23.95
N THR A 210 -1.32 -12.16 25.00
CA THR A 210 -0.73 -10.80 25.12
C THR A 210 0.77 -10.87 25.41
N ALA A 211 1.22 -11.82 26.24
CA ALA A 211 2.64 -12.07 26.50
C ALA A 211 3.39 -12.62 25.27
N LEU A 212 2.69 -13.37 24.39
CA LEU A 212 3.28 -14.00 23.20
C LEU A 212 3.47 -13.01 22.03
N ALA A 213 2.56 -12.03 21.90
CA ALA A 213 2.62 -10.96 20.89
C ALA A 213 3.84 -10.03 21.07
N PHE A 214 4.24 -9.79 22.32
CA PHE A 214 5.41 -8.98 22.64
C PHE A 214 6.75 -9.71 22.47
N SER A 215 6.75 -11.05 22.38
CA SER A 215 7.96 -11.85 22.62
C SER A 215 9.05 -11.80 21.54
N ARG A 216 8.80 -11.28 20.33
CA ARG A 216 9.81 -11.32 19.25
C ARG A 216 10.42 -9.98 18.84
N VAL A 217 9.82 -8.86 19.21
CA VAL A 217 10.30 -7.53 18.78
C VAL A 217 10.93 -6.75 19.92
N ILE A 218 10.47 -7.04 21.14
CA ILE A 218 10.96 -6.42 22.35
C ILE A 218 12.35 -6.95 22.76
N GLU A 219 12.76 -8.14 22.30
CA GLU A 219 14.05 -8.76 22.65
C GLU A 219 15.28 -7.96 22.20
N ALA A 220 15.14 -7.04 21.24
CA ALA A 220 16.25 -6.23 20.72
C ALA A 220 16.52 -4.93 21.51
N SER A 221 15.63 -4.50 22.41
CA SER A 221 15.84 -3.28 23.20
C SER A 221 16.61 -3.57 24.49
N PRO A 222 17.73 -2.86 24.76
CA PRO A 222 18.48 -3.00 26.01
C PRO A 222 17.64 -2.73 27.27
N ALA A 223 16.69 -1.78 27.21
CA ALA A 223 15.81 -1.47 28.34
C ALA A 223 14.87 -2.64 28.63
N TRP A 224 14.32 -3.26 27.59
CA TRP A 224 13.41 -4.39 27.74
C TRP A 224 14.10 -5.70 28.14
N GLN A 225 15.35 -5.91 27.76
CA GLN A 225 16.15 -7.01 28.30
C GLN A 225 16.28 -6.90 29.83
N ARG A 226 16.47 -5.68 30.36
CA ARG A 226 16.46 -5.44 31.81
C ARG A 226 15.08 -5.68 32.42
N ILE A 227 14.01 -5.11 31.84
CA ILE A 227 12.63 -5.25 32.35
C ILE A 227 12.25 -6.73 32.47
N LEU A 228 12.38 -7.49 31.37
CA LEU A 228 12.04 -8.92 31.34
C LEU A 228 12.91 -9.74 32.30
N GLY A 229 14.19 -9.39 32.43
CA GLY A 229 15.11 -10.02 33.36
C GLY A 229 14.68 -9.86 34.83
N VAL A 230 14.32 -8.64 35.23
CA VAL A 230 13.88 -8.34 36.60
C VAL A 230 12.52 -8.98 36.89
N LEU A 231 11.53 -8.84 36.00
CA LEU A 231 10.21 -9.47 36.17
C LEU A 231 10.32 -11.00 36.29
N SER A 232 11.15 -11.63 35.46
CA SER A 232 11.41 -13.07 35.52
C SER A 232 12.03 -13.50 36.85
N GLN A 233 12.94 -12.69 37.42
CA GLN A 233 13.52 -12.96 38.73
C GLN A 233 12.49 -12.84 39.85
N ARG A 234 11.67 -11.78 39.84
CA ARG A 234 10.59 -11.57 40.82
C ARG A 234 9.57 -12.70 40.77
N ALA A 235 9.14 -13.11 39.58
CA ALA A 235 8.23 -14.24 39.40
C ALA A 235 8.82 -15.56 39.93
N LYS A 236 10.12 -15.83 39.70
CA LYS A 236 10.81 -17.01 40.26
C LYS A 236 10.86 -16.97 41.79
N GLN A 237 11.19 -15.82 42.38
CA GLN A 237 11.22 -15.62 43.83
C GLN A 237 9.84 -15.84 44.46
N ARG A 238 8.77 -15.33 43.84
CA ARG A 238 7.38 -15.54 44.28
C ARG A 238 7.03 -17.04 44.32
N ARG A 239 7.41 -17.82 43.29
CA ARG A 239 7.17 -19.28 43.25
C ARG A 239 7.95 -20.03 44.34
N THR A 240 9.21 -19.68 44.56
CA THR A 240 10.03 -20.32 45.60
C THR A 240 9.53 -20.01 47.01
N THR A 241 9.11 -18.77 47.27
CA THR A 241 8.60 -18.38 48.60
C THR A 241 7.21 -18.96 48.87
N GLY A 242 6.37 -19.09 47.83
CA GLY A 242 5.08 -19.77 47.92
C GLY A 242 5.17 -21.28 48.17
N GLN A 243 6.27 -21.93 47.75
CA GLN A 243 6.52 -23.36 48.01
C GLN A 243 7.03 -23.65 49.42
N VAL A 244 7.68 -22.69 50.09
CA VAL A 244 8.26 -22.88 51.45
C VAL A 244 7.22 -22.73 52.56
N GLY A 245 6.05 -22.17 52.27
CA GLY A 245 4.94 -22.01 53.22
C GLY A 245 3.95 -23.19 53.30
N ALA A 246 4.21 -24.28 52.59
CA ALA A 246 3.29 -25.42 52.46
C ALA A 246 3.97 -26.76 52.84
N GLU A 247 4.47 -26.86 54.07
CA GLU A 247 4.65 -28.11 54.83
C GLU A 247 4.93 -27.74 56.30
N PRO A 248 4.55 -28.56 57.30
CA PRO A 248 4.30 -30.00 57.21
C PRO A 248 2.84 -30.44 57.40
#